data_AF-A0A379LU16-F1
#
_entry.id   AF-A0A379LU16-F1
#
_cell.length_a   1.000
_cell.length_b   1.000
_cell.length_c   1.000
_cell.angle_alpha   90.00
_cell.angle_beta   90.00
_cell.angle_gamma   90.00
#
_symmetry.space_group_name_H-M   'P 1'
#
loop_
_entity.id
_entity.type
_entity.pdbx_description
1 polymer ?
#
loop_
_entity_poly.entity_id
_entity_poly.type
_entity_poly.pdbx_seq_one_letter_code
_entity_poly.pdbx_strand_id
1 'polypeptide(L)'
;MKIAAFDIGGTSLKMGVIDEQGNILTSESADISHNSRDKILDAILAWLEKNPGCAGIAVSTPGYIDAEAGYIAMGGTIRDFDQFHLSQWLTEKNLTACHGRK
;
A
#
# COMPACT_ATOMS: atom_id res chain seq x y z
N MET A 1 -17.85 -0.25 -6.59
CA MET A 1 -16.40 -0.03 -6.82
C MET A 1 -15.60 -0.95 -5.89
N LYS A 2 -14.37 -1.34 -6.26
CA LYS A 2 -13.46 -2.09 -5.39
C LYS A 2 -12.22 -1.27 -5.07
N ILE A 3 -11.75 -1.30 -3.84
CA ILE A 3 -10.54 -0.60 -3.38
C ILE A 3 -9.55 -1.62 -2.82
N ALA A 4 -8.28 -1.52 -3.21
CA ALA A 4 -7.21 -2.25 -2.56
C ALA A 4 -6.79 -1.47 -1.30
N ALA A 5 -7.00 -2.05 -0.12
CA ALA A 5 -6.70 -1.44 1.17
C ALA A 5 -5.45 -2.08 1.79
N PHE A 6 -4.55 -1.25 2.29
CA PHE A 6 -3.30 -1.65 2.94
C PHE A 6 -3.23 -1.03 4.33
N ASP A 7 -3.04 -1.85 5.36
CA ASP A 7 -2.74 -1.41 6.72
C ASP A 7 -1.33 -1.85 7.07
N ILE A 8 -0.41 -0.90 7.00
CA ILE A 8 1.01 -1.12 7.25
C ILE A 8 1.24 -0.93 8.75
N GLY A 9 1.43 -2.02 9.49
CA GLY A 9 1.80 -1.98 10.91
C GLY A 9 3.31 -2.00 11.14
N GLY A 10 3.74 -2.19 12.39
CA GLY A 10 5.16 -2.40 12.72
C GLY A 10 5.67 -3.84 12.62
N THR A 11 4.75 -4.79 12.46
CA THR A 11 5.07 -6.23 12.38
C THR A 11 4.34 -6.92 11.25
N SER A 12 3.18 -6.41 10.86
CA SER A 12 2.34 -7.01 9.82
C SER A 12 1.88 -5.96 8.83
N LEU A 13 1.89 -6.34 7.55
CA LEU A 13 1.19 -5.66 6.47
C LEU A 13 -0.09 -6.42 6.22
N LYS A 14 -1.23 -5.83 6.55
CA LYS A 14 -2.54 -6.40 6.21
C LYS A 14 -3.01 -5.81 4.90
N MET A 15 -3.58 -6.66 4.05
CA MET A 15 -3.98 -6.32 2.69
C MET A 15 -5.38 -6.83 2.45
N GLY A 16 -6.21 -6.05 1.79
CA GLY A 16 -7.58 -6.45 1.49
C GLY A 16 -8.11 -5.82 0.21
N VAL A 17 -9.16 -6.42 -0.34
CA VAL A 17 -10.03 -5.77 -1.31
C VAL A 17 -11.36 -5.50 -0.63
N ILE A 18 -11.76 -4.24 -0.58
CA ILE A 18 -13.01 -3.79 0.03
C ILE A 18 -13.99 -3.28 -1.03
N ASP A 19 -15.28 -3.49 -0.81
CA ASP A 19 -16.34 -2.86 -1.60
C ASP A 19 -16.80 -1.52 -0.99
N GLU A 20 -17.73 -0.84 -1.67
CA GLU A 20 -18.26 0.47 -1.26
C GLU A 20 -19.05 0.43 0.05
N GLN A 21 -19.52 -0.76 0.45
CA GLN A 21 -20.25 -0.98 1.69
C GLN A 21 -19.29 -1.29 2.85
N GLY A 22 -17.99 -1.38 2.59
CA GLY A 22 -16.97 -1.71 3.56
C GLY A 22 -16.81 -3.21 3.81
N ASN A 23 -17.40 -4.08 2.98
CA ASN A 23 -17.21 -5.52 3.10
C ASN A 23 -15.83 -5.90 2.61
N ILE A 24 -15.15 -6.78 3.36
CA ILE A 24 -13.87 -7.37 2.95
C ILE A 24 -14.18 -8.53 2.01
N LEU A 25 -13.82 -8.41 0.73
CA LEU A 25 -14.03 -9.43 -0.29
C LEU A 25 -12.93 -10.50 -0.27
N THR A 26 -11.70 -10.10 0.06
CA THR A 26 -10.53 -10.96 0.24
C THR A 26 -9.49 -10.23 1.07
N SER A 27 -8.69 -10.96 1.83
CA SER A 27 -7.63 -10.39 2.66
C SER A 27 -6.47 -11.35 2.90
N GLU A 28 -5.25 -10.82 2.99
CA GLU A 28 -4.04 -11.53 3.39
C GLU A 28 -3.20 -10.68 4.36
N SER A 29 -2.23 -11.29 5.01
CA SER A 29 -1.26 -10.61 5.87
C SER A 29 0.14 -11.10 5.54
N ALA A 30 1.10 -10.17 5.48
CA ALA A 30 2.52 -10.46 5.33
C ALA A 30 3.29 -10.03 6.59
N ASP A 31 4.34 -10.78 6.94
CA ASP A 31 5.28 -10.41 8.00
C ASP A 31 6.25 -9.34 7.48
N ILE A 32 6.28 -8.21 8.19
CA ILE A 32 7.16 -7.07 7.89
C ILE A 32 7.97 -6.66 9.10
N SER A 33 8.21 -7.56 10.07
CA SER A 33 8.88 -7.28 11.34
C SER A 33 10.29 -6.66 11.22
N HIS A 34 10.90 -6.72 10.03
CA HIS A 34 12.17 -6.06 9.72
C HIS A 34 12.04 -4.60 9.25
N ASN A 35 10.80 -4.09 9.13
CA ASN A 35 10.48 -2.71 8.77
C ASN A 35 11.17 -2.18 7.50
N SER A 36 11.45 -3.07 6.53
CA SER A 36 12.10 -2.71 5.28
C SER A 36 11.07 -2.14 4.30
N ARG A 37 11.29 -0.89 3.85
CA ARG A 37 10.45 -0.23 2.83
C ARG A 37 10.28 -1.13 1.61
N ASP A 38 11.38 -1.64 1.05
CA ASP A 38 11.34 -2.40 -0.21
C ASP A 38 10.51 -3.67 -0.08
N LYS A 39 10.65 -4.43 1.02
CA LYS A 39 9.82 -5.63 1.26
C LYS A 39 8.34 -5.31 1.36
N ILE A 40 7.99 -4.20 2.01
CA ILE A 40 6.60 -3.74 2.13
C ILE A 40 6.06 -3.37 0.74
N LEU A 41 6.82 -2.60 -0.03
CA LEU A 41 6.44 -2.15 -1.36
C LEU A 41 6.29 -3.32 -2.34
N ASP A 42 7.19 -4.31 -2.30
CA ASP A 42 7.11 -5.53 -3.10
C ASP A 42 5.86 -6.36 -2.76
N ALA A 43 5.53 -6.49 -1.48
CA ALA A 43 4.31 -7.18 -1.04
C ALA A 43 3.04 -6.46 -1.52
N ILE A 44 3.03 -5.12 -1.49
CA ILE A 44 1.94 -4.30 -2.04
C ILE A 44 1.77 -4.56 -3.53
N LEU A 45 2.86 -4.55 -4.31
CA LEU A 45 2.80 -4.80 -5.76
C LEU A 45 2.29 -6.21 -6.07
N ALA A 46 2.81 -7.24 -5.37
CA ALA A 46 2.36 -8.61 -5.54
C ALA A 46 0.86 -8.78 -5.22
N TRP A 47 0.36 -8.08 -4.19
CA TRP A 47 -1.06 -8.09 -3.87
C TRP A 47 -1.93 -7.44 -4.95
N LEU A 48 -1.48 -6.31 -5.52
CA LEU A 48 -2.17 -5.62 -6.60
C LEU A 48 -2.21 -6.46 -7.88
N GLU A 49 -1.12 -7.17 -8.21
CA GLU A 49 -1.07 -8.09 -9.35
C GLU A 49 -2.02 -9.27 -9.18
N LYS A 50 -2.09 -9.84 -7.97
CA LYS A 50 -2.99 -10.95 -7.63
C LYS A 50 -4.46 -10.52 -7.58
N ASN A 51 -4.75 -9.25 -7.32
CA ASN A 51 -6.10 -8.71 -7.17
C ASN A 51 -6.37 -7.55 -8.15
N PRO A 52 -6.41 -7.82 -9.47
CA PRO A 52 -6.61 -6.80 -10.48
C PRO A 52 -8.05 -6.23 -10.43
N GLY A 53 -8.24 -5.05 -11.04
CA GLY A 53 -9.56 -4.43 -11.19
C GLY A 53 -10.02 -3.61 -10.00
N CYS A 54 -9.13 -3.30 -9.05
CA CYS A 54 -9.37 -2.26 -8.05
C CYS A 54 -9.35 -0.88 -8.71
N ALA A 55 -10.33 -0.03 -8.37
CA ALA A 55 -10.46 1.32 -8.92
C ALA A 55 -9.63 2.36 -8.17
N GLY A 56 -9.09 1.99 -7.01
CA GLY A 56 -8.27 2.85 -6.17
C GLY A 56 -7.48 2.05 -5.14
N ILE A 57 -6.54 2.74 -4.51
CA ILE A 57 -5.69 2.23 -3.43
C ILE A 57 -5.92 3.11 -2.20
N ALA A 58 -6.10 2.49 -1.04
CA ALA A 58 -6.16 3.15 0.25
C ALA A 58 -5.04 2.60 1.15
N VAL A 59 -4.31 3.48 1.83
CA VAL A 59 -3.20 3.09 2.70
C VAL A 59 -3.34 3.73 4.07
N SER A 60 -3.28 2.90 5.12
CA SER A 60 -3.02 3.26 6.50
C SER A 60 -1.56 2.93 6.80
N THR A 61 -0.82 3.88 7.37
CA THR A 61 0.60 3.70 7.71
C THR A 61 0.96 4.50 8.97
N PRO A 62 1.88 4.02 9.83
CA PRO A 62 2.32 4.73 11.02
C PRO A 62 3.11 5.99 10.65
N GLY A 63 3.05 6.97 11.55
CA GLY A 63 3.92 8.13 11.48
C GLY A 63 3.19 9.46 11.38
N TYR A 64 3.90 10.46 10.85
CA TYR A 64 3.36 11.78 10.52
C TYR A 64 3.20 11.88 9.01
N ILE A 65 1.95 11.90 8.56
CA ILE A 65 1.57 11.83 7.15
C ILE A 65 0.86 13.11 6.75
N ASP A 66 1.32 13.72 5.66
CA ASP A 66 0.52 14.66 4.88
C ASP A 66 -0.39 13.84 3.96
N ALA A 67 -1.66 13.73 4.34
CA ALA A 67 -2.64 12.91 3.63
C ALA A 67 -3.05 13.49 2.27
N GLU A 68 -2.93 14.80 2.07
CA GLU A 68 -3.25 15.44 0.79
C GLU A 68 -2.13 15.20 -0.22
N ALA A 69 -0.88 15.37 0.20
CA ALA A 69 0.29 15.11 -0.65
C ALA A 69 0.65 13.61 -0.75
N GLY A 70 0.12 12.78 0.16
CA GLY A 70 0.52 11.38 0.30
C GLY A 70 1.98 11.21 0.67
N TYR A 71 2.50 12.13 1.49
CA TYR A 71 3.90 12.21 1.92
C TYR A 71 4.06 11.81 3.38
N ILE A 72 5.02 10.94 3.65
CA ILE A 72 5.36 10.47 4.99
C ILE A 72 6.55 11.29 5.48
N ALA A 73 6.30 12.27 6.35
CA ALA A 73 7.37 13.09 6.92
C ALA A 73 8.26 12.29 7.90
N MET A 74 7.64 11.37 8.65
CA MET A 74 8.31 10.45 9.58
C MET A 74 7.49 9.17 9.65
N GLY A 75 8.07 8.01 9.29
CA GLY A 75 7.40 6.72 9.10
C GLY A 75 7.10 5.92 10.38
N GLY A 76 7.18 6.57 11.54
CA GLY A 76 6.84 5.97 12.83
C GLY A 76 7.73 4.78 13.19
N THR A 77 7.15 3.59 13.24
CA THR A 77 7.92 2.35 13.48
C THR A 77 8.70 1.89 12.24
N ILE A 78 8.40 2.42 11.07
CA ILE A 78 9.03 2.10 9.79
C ILE A 78 9.87 3.31 9.39
N ARG A 79 11.05 3.44 10.00
CA ARG A 79 11.96 4.57 9.72
C ARG A 79 12.41 4.62 8.26
N ASP A 80 12.44 3.45 7.64
CA ASP A 80 12.62 3.35 6.21
C ASP A 80 11.51 4.04 5.42
N PHE A 81 10.40 4.55 5.97
CA PHE A 81 9.45 5.42 5.25
C PHE A 81 9.63 6.92 5.52
N ASP A 82 10.67 7.33 6.26
CA ASP A 82 10.96 8.74 6.48
C ASP A 82 11.17 9.46 5.14
N GLN A 83 10.54 10.64 5.02
CA GLN A 83 10.62 11.54 3.87
C GLN A 83 10.27 10.86 2.53
N PHE A 84 9.16 10.11 2.51
CA PHE A 84 8.77 9.31 1.34
C PHE A 84 7.40 9.72 0.77
N HIS A 85 7.34 9.96 -0.55
CA HIS A 85 6.09 10.20 -1.28
C HIS A 85 5.45 8.88 -1.72
N LEU A 86 4.77 8.20 -0.81
CA LEU A 86 4.15 6.89 -1.06
C LEU A 86 3.06 6.95 -2.14
N SER A 87 2.19 7.97 -2.10
CA SER A 87 1.10 8.12 -3.09
C SER A 87 1.65 8.32 -4.51
N GLN A 88 2.69 9.13 -4.65
CA GLN A 88 3.36 9.34 -5.93
C GLN A 88 4.00 8.04 -6.43
N TRP A 89 4.76 7.35 -5.57
CA TRP A 89 5.40 6.09 -5.92
C TRP A 89 4.39 5.03 -6.38
N LEU A 90 3.25 4.88 -5.67
CA LEU A 90 2.19 3.95 -6.05
C LEU A 90 1.56 4.33 -7.39
N THR A 91 1.34 5.62 -7.63
CA THR A 91 0.78 6.12 -8.90
C THR A 91 1.72 5.80 -10.06
N GLU A 92 3.02 6.07 -9.92
CA GLU A 92 4.04 5.78 -10.94
C GLU A 92 4.14 4.28 -11.24
N LYS A 93 4.13 3.43 -10.21
CA LYS A 93 4.20 1.97 -10.37
C LYS A 93 2.93 1.39 -10.98
N ASN A 94 1.75 1.84 -10.57
CA ASN A 94 0.49 1.35 -11.11
C ASN A 94 0.30 1.78 -12.58
N LEU A 95 0.75 2.98 -12.96
CA LEU A 95 0.82 3.40 -14.36
C LEU A 95 1.80 2.53 -15.17
N THR A 96 2.94 2.17 -14.59
CA THR A 96 3.94 1.30 -15.24
C THR A 96 3.40 -0.13 -15.43
N ALA A 97 2.69 -0.68 -14.44
CA ALA A 97 2.04 -2.00 -14.51
C ALA A 97 0.92 -2.07 -15.57
N CYS A 98 0.33 -0.93 -15.95
CA CYS A 98 -0.63 -0.83 -17.06
C CYS A 98 0.05 -0.70 -18.43
N HIS A 99 1.23 -0.05 -18.52
CA HIS A 99 1.95 0.15 -19.79
C HIS A 99 2.90 -1.01 -20.17
N GLY A 100 3.32 -1.82 -19.21
CA GLY A 100 4.19 -2.99 -19.43
C GLY A 100 3.46 -4.25 -19.95
N ARG A 101 2.12 -4.21 -20.08
CA ARG A 101 1.32 -5.29 -20.66
C ARG A 101 1.16 -5.07 -22.17
N LYS A 102 2.21 -5.39 -22.92
CA LYS A 102 2.12 -5.70 -24.36
C LYS A 102 2.29 -7.20 -24.57
#